data_AF-A0A537I9M4-F1
#
_entry.id   AF-A0A537I9M4-F1
#
_cell.length_a   1.000
_cell.length_b   1.000
_cell.length_c   1.000
_cell.angle_alpha   90.00
_cell.angle_beta   90.00
_cell.angle_gamma   90.00
#
_symmetry.space_group_name_H-M   'P 1'
#
loop_
_entity.id
_entity.type
_entity.pdbx_description
1 polymer ?
#
loop_
_entity_poly.entity_id
_entity_poly.type
_entity_poly.pdbx_seq_one_letter_code
_entity_poly.pdbx_strand_id
1 'polypeptide(L)' 'MPVIPMTDESLMPFGKYKGKKMGEIPGYYLLWLWDNTNLRDPLRAYIVDNLEVIKTNIRRSQEKKNAGK' A
#
# COMPACT_ATOMS: atom_id res chain seq x y z
N MET A 1 3.61 24.47 2.29
CA MET A 1 4.55 23.45 2.79
C MET A 1 4.76 22.45 1.67
N PRO A 2 6.00 22.13 1.24
CA PRO A 2 6.20 21.06 0.28
C PRO A 2 5.85 19.73 0.95
N VAL A 3 4.89 19.00 0.38
CA VAL A 3 4.63 17.61 0.76
C VAL A 3 5.81 16.79 0.22
N ILE A 4 6.58 16.14 1.09
CA ILE A 4 7.59 15.19 0.65
C ILE A 4 6.82 13.94 0.20
N PRO A 5 6.82 13.60 -1.11
CA PRO A 5 6.12 12.41 -1.56
C PRO A 5 6.76 11.18 -0.90
N MET A 6 5.93 10.29 -0.36
CA MET A 6 6.44 8.98 0.09
C MET A 6 6.86 8.17 -1.14
N THR A 7 7.90 7.36 -0.96
CA THR A 7 8.46 6.45 -1.95
C THR A 7 8.53 5.05 -1.37
N ASP A 8 8.89 4.05 -2.18
CA ASP A 8 9.07 2.68 -1.72
C ASP A 8 10.12 2.54 -0.61
N GLU A 9 11.08 3.47 -0.54
CA GLU A 9 12.11 3.53 0.51
C GLU A 9 11.64 4.21 1.78
N SER A 10 10.51 4.93 1.73
CA SER A 10 9.93 5.57 2.90
C SER A 10 9.47 4.53 3.92
N LEU A 11 9.57 4.86 5.19
CA LEU A 11 9.12 3.97 6.26
C LEU A 11 7.66 4.21 6.58
N MET A 12 6.92 3.12 6.79
CA MET A 12 5.52 3.18 7.23
C MET A 12 5.45 3.85 8.60
N PRO A 13 4.65 4.92 8.75
CA PRO A 13 4.64 5.74 9.96
C PRO A 13 3.92 5.08 11.16
N PHE A 14 2.99 4.16 10.92
CA PHE A 14 2.16 3.56 11.96
C PHE A 14 1.64 2.14 11.63
N GLY A 15 0.91 1.56 12.58
CA GLY A 15 0.24 0.28 12.41
C GLY A 15 1.18 -0.92 12.45
N LYS A 16 0.71 -2.05 11.90
CA LYS A 16 1.41 -3.35 11.96
C LYS A 16 2.79 -3.33 11.28
N TYR A 17 2.94 -2.52 10.24
CA TYR A 17 4.15 -2.44 9.43
C TYR A 17 5.01 -1.21 9.77
N LYS A 18 4.78 -0.55 10.92
CA LYS A 18 5.55 0.61 11.35
C LYS A 18 7.06 0.35 11.26
N GLY A 19 7.79 1.25 10.62
CA GLY A 19 9.24 1.14 10.43
C GLY A 19 9.68 0.22 9.29
N LYS A 20 8.74 -0.40 8.56
CA LYS A 20 9.05 -1.12 7.31
C LYS A 20 8.98 -0.22 6.10
N LYS A 21 9.75 -0.54 5.06
CA LYS A 21 9.74 0.17 3.78
C LYS A 21 8.39 0.00 3.09
N MET A 22 7.86 1.06 2.47
CA MET A 22 6.58 1.03 1.76
C MET A 22 6.54 -0.06 0.68
N GLY A 23 7.64 -0.26 -0.05
CA GLY A 23 7.75 -1.30 -1.08
C GLY A 23 7.73 -2.74 -0.56
N GLU A 24 7.98 -2.96 0.74
CA GLU A 24 7.90 -4.28 1.37
C GLU A 24 6.51 -4.60 1.91
N ILE A 25 5.60 -3.62 1.90
CA ILE A 25 4.29 -3.75 2.52
C ILE A 25 3.34 -4.42 1.53
N PRO A 26 2.61 -5.46 1.95
CA PRO A 26 1.69 -6.12 1.06
C PRO A 26 0.61 -5.18 0.54
N GLY A 27 0.36 -5.22 -0.78
CA GLY A 27 -0.65 -4.38 -1.42
C GLY A 27 -2.05 -4.50 -0.80
N TYR A 28 -2.43 -5.70 -0.32
CA TYR A 28 -3.72 -5.89 0.36
C TYR A 28 -3.84 -5.04 1.64
N TYR A 29 -2.75 -4.82 2.35
CA TYR A 29 -2.73 -4.01 3.58
C TYR A 29 -2.86 -2.53 3.25
N LEU A 30 -2.17 -2.06 2.20
CA LEU A 30 -2.31 -0.69 1.71
C LEU A 30 -3.73 -0.41 1.19
N LEU A 31 -4.35 -1.37 0.51
CA LEU A 31 -5.74 -1.27 0.06
C LEU A 31 -6.72 -1.26 1.24
N TRP A 32 -6.50 -2.13 2.25
CA TRP A 32 -7.30 -2.12 3.47
C TRP A 32 -7.19 -0.77 4.20
N LEU A 33 -5.98 -0.22 4.31
CA LEU A 33 -5.76 1.11 4.89
C LEU A 33 -6.52 2.20 4.13
N TRP A 34 -6.53 2.15 2.80
CA TRP A 34 -7.27 3.11 1.98
C TRP A 34 -8.78 3.09 2.28
N ASP A 35 -9.34 1.91 2.47
CA ASP A 35 -10.79 1.72 2.66
C ASP A 35 -11.24 1.90 4.12
N ASN A 36 -10.40 1.53 5.08
CA ASN A 36 -10.77 1.42 6.50
C ASN A 36 -10.16 2.51 7.39
N THR A 37 -9.27 3.36 6.87
CA THR A 37 -8.63 4.42 7.65
C THR A 37 -8.65 5.77 6.95
N ASN A 38 -8.83 6.83 7.76
CA ASN A 38 -8.68 8.20 7.29
C ASN A 38 -7.18 8.56 7.19
N LEU A 39 -6.59 8.25 6.05
CA LEU A 39 -5.17 8.49 5.77
C LEU A 39 -4.89 9.97 5.58
N ARG A 40 -3.81 10.45 6.19
CA ARG A 40 -3.29 11.80 6.00
C ARG A 40 -2.14 11.79 5.00
N ASP A 41 -1.92 12.92 4.35
CA ASP A 41 -0.71 13.14 3.56
C ASP A 41 0.54 13.08 4.45
N PRO A 42 1.68 12.55 3.94
CA PRO A 42 1.92 12.15 2.55
C PRO A 42 1.55 10.69 2.20
N LEU A 43 1.12 9.87 3.18
CA LEU A 43 0.80 8.45 2.98
C LEU A 43 -0.39 8.23 2.04
N ARG A 44 -1.41 9.09 2.16
CA ARG A 44 -2.59 9.06 1.29
C ARG A 44 -2.21 9.23 -0.18
N ALA A 45 -1.42 10.27 -0.51
CA ALA A 45 -0.97 10.52 -1.87
C ALA A 45 -0.22 9.33 -2.46
N TYR A 46 0.69 8.70 -1.72
CA TYR A 46 1.43 7.53 -2.19
C TYR A 46 0.51 6.34 -2.51
N ILE A 47 -0.47 6.04 -1.65
CA ILE A 47 -1.40 4.93 -1.91
C ILE A 47 -2.29 5.21 -3.11
N VAL A 48 -2.71 6.47 -3.31
CA VAL A 48 -3.51 6.87 -4.48
C VAL A 48 -2.71 6.73 -5.77
N ASP A 49 -1.47 7.24 -5.80
CA ASP A 49 -0.56 7.15 -6.94
C ASP A 49 -0.27 5.70 -7.34
N ASN A 50 -0.19 4.80 -6.35
CA ASN A 50 0.09 3.38 -6.56
C ASN A 50 -1.16 2.48 -6.58
N LEU A 51 -2.37 3.04 -6.50
CA LEU A 51 -3.60 2.27 -6.25
C LEU A 51 -3.89 1.26 -7.37
N GLU A 52 -3.68 1.66 -8.63
CA GLU A 52 -3.89 0.81 -9.80
C GLU A 52 -2.94 -0.41 -9.81
N VAL A 53 -1.67 -0.16 -9.48
CA VAL A 53 -0.64 -1.20 -9.36
C VAL A 53 -0.97 -2.16 -8.22
N ILE A 54 -1.36 -1.61 -7.05
CA ILE A 54 -1.77 -2.38 -5.87
C ILE A 54 -2.95 -3.30 -6.21
N LYS A 55 -4.02 -2.77 -6.81
CA LYS A 55 -5.21 -3.56 -7.21
C LYS A 55 -4.86 -4.65 -8.22
N THR A 56 -4.03 -4.33 -9.22
CA THR A 56 -3.60 -5.28 -10.25
C THR A 56 -2.79 -6.44 -9.65
N ASN A 57 -1.85 -6.14 -8.74
CA ASN A 57 -1.04 -7.14 -8.07
C ASN A 57 -1.87 -8.03 -7.13
N ILE A 58 -2.88 -7.48 -6.46
CA ILE A 58 -3.81 -8.26 -5.63
C ILE A 58 -4.60 -9.23 -6.51
N ARG A 59 -5.19 -8.78 -7.62
CA ARG A 59 -5.95 -9.63 -8.54
C ARG A 59 -5.11 -10.81 -9.04
N ARG A 60 -3.90 -10.53 -9.53
CA ARG A 60 -2.94 -11.57 -9.97
C ARG A 60 -2.57 -12.55 -8.86
N SER A 61 -2.47 -12.09 -7.62
CA SER A 61 -2.14 -12.93 -6.46
C SER A 61 -3.32 -13.84 -6.06
N GLN A 62 -4.56 -13.41 -6.27
CA GLN A 62 -5.76 -14.23 -6.04
C GLN A 62 -5.91 -15.30 -7.13
N GLU A 63 -5.64 -14.95 -8.40
CA GLU A 63 -5.68 -15.89 -9.53
C GLU A 63 -4.69 -17.06 -9.34
N LYS A 64 -3.46 -16.78 -8.88
CA LYS A 64 -2.46 -17.82 -8.57
C LYS A 64 -2.85 -18.76 -7.43
N LYS A 65 -3.63 -18.29 -6.45
CA LYS A 65 -4.10 -19.13 -5.34
C LYS A 65 -5.26 -20.04 -5.73
N ASN A 66 -6.11 -19.62 -6.69
CA ASN A 66 -7.26 -20.40 -7.12
C ASN A 66 -6.91 -21.45 -8.20
N ALA A 67 -5.84 -21.27 -8.97
CA ALA A 67 -5.42 -22.23 -10.00
C ALA A 67 -4.68 -23.47 -9.46
N GLY A 68 -4.39 -23.51 -8.15
CA GLY A 68 -3.69 -24.62 -7.49
C GLY A 68 -4.58 -25.46 -6.58
N LYS A 69 -5.90 -25.34 -6.67
CA LYS A 69 -6.87 -26.13 -5.88
C LYS A 69 -7.65 -27.10 -6.76
#